data_AF-A0A316RZV0-F1
#
_entry.id   AF-A0A316RZV0-F1
#
_cell.length_a   1.000
_cell.length_b   1.000
_cell.length_c   1.000
_cell.angle_alpha   90.00
_cell.angle_beta   90.00
_cell.angle_gamma   90.00
#
_symmetry.space_group_name_H-M   'P 1'
#
loop_
_entity.id
_entity.type
_entity.pdbx_description
1 polymer ?
#
loop_
_entity_poly.entity_id
_entity_poly.type
_entity_poly.pdbx_seq_one_letter_code
_entity_poly.pdbx_strand_id
1 'polypeptide(L)'
;MTTQIFDDNCSLCRDCEKVLLTREELDTITDRLAREIEDTYRDSGKRLVLVIILKGSMPFAADLMRKIRLPLQIEFMKVSSYGAGTKTSGEIRVSLDLNREDLPDTDLLIVEDIVDSGRTLSRLSELLRHRNAHSVRAVTLLDKPSRREVPFQPDFCGAEVPDEFVVGYGLDYNETYRNLPFVGVLRRSVYSDIV
;
A
#
# COMPACT_ATOMS: atom_id res chain seq x y z
N MET A 1 -6.39 13.91 -27.23
CA MET A 1 -6.45 15.18 -26.47
C MET A 1 -6.03 14.85 -25.06
N THR A 2 -4.83 15.22 -24.67
CA THR A 2 -4.28 14.97 -23.34
C THR A 2 -4.98 15.94 -22.39
N THR A 3 -5.90 15.45 -21.57
CA THR A 3 -6.52 16.25 -20.52
C THR A 3 -5.39 16.78 -19.64
N GLN A 4 -5.20 18.10 -19.57
CA GLN A 4 -4.31 18.72 -18.60
C GLN A 4 -4.89 18.47 -17.21
N ILE A 5 -4.44 17.37 -16.57
CA ILE A 5 -4.77 17.01 -15.18
C ILE A 5 -3.89 17.81 -14.20
N PHE A 6 -2.89 18.53 -14.71
CA PHE A 6 -1.99 19.32 -13.90
C PHE A 6 -2.62 20.69 -13.63
N ASP A 7 -2.95 20.96 -12.38
CA ASP A 7 -3.12 22.34 -11.90
C ASP A 7 -1.77 23.03 -12.11
N ASP A 8 -1.71 24.00 -13.03
CA ASP A 8 -0.48 24.69 -13.42
C ASP A 8 0.23 25.37 -12.23
N ASN A 9 -0.45 25.55 -11.09
CA ASN A 9 0.10 26.13 -9.87
C ASN A 9 0.77 25.12 -8.90
N CYS A 10 0.64 23.81 -9.14
CA CYS A 10 1.24 22.77 -8.31
C CYS A 10 2.67 22.47 -8.79
N SER A 11 3.69 22.95 -8.06
CA SER A 11 5.10 22.71 -8.41
C SER A 11 5.45 21.21 -8.46
N LEU A 12 4.96 20.43 -7.50
CA LEU A 12 5.16 18.97 -7.42
C LEU A 12 4.58 18.22 -8.62
N CYS A 13 3.50 18.76 -9.20
CA CYS A 13 2.81 18.14 -10.32
C CYS A 13 3.65 18.21 -11.62
N ARG A 14 4.52 19.22 -11.75
CA ARG A 14 5.40 19.40 -12.92
C ARG A 14 6.53 18.38 -12.99
N ASP A 15 6.91 17.81 -11.85
CA ASP A 15 7.92 16.76 -11.75
C ASP A 15 7.42 15.40 -12.25
N CYS A 16 6.10 15.26 -12.45
CA CYS A 16 5.51 14.07 -13.04
C CYS A 16 5.57 14.12 -14.58
N GLU A 17 5.98 13.01 -15.19
CA GLU A 17 5.97 12.82 -16.63
C GLU A 17 4.54 12.61 -17.14
N LYS A 18 3.77 11.78 -16.42
CA LYS A 18 2.37 11.46 -16.71
C LYS A 18 1.64 11.09 -15.41
N VAL A 19 0.33 11.27 -15.41
CA VAL A 19 -0.55 10.69 -14.38
C VAL A 19 -0.79 9.23 -14.74
N LEU A 20 -0.53 8.32 -13.80
CA LEU A 20 -0.76 6.88 -13.95
C LEU A 20 -2.16 6.48 -13.48
N LEU A 21 -2.62 7.03 -12.35
CA LEU A 21 -3.98 6.89 -11.85
C LEU A 21 -4.50 8.24 -11.36
N THR A 22 -5.65 8.67 -11.87
CA THR A 22 -6.31 9.90 -11.40
C THR A 22 -6.97 9.71 -10.05
N ARG A 23 -7.40 10.81 -9.41
CA ARG A 23 -8.16 10.76 -8.15
C ARG A 23 -9.45 9.95 -8.32
N GLU A 24 -10.14 10.11 -9.44
CA GLU A 24 -11.40 9.42 -9.75
C GLU A 24 -11.19 7.92 -9.95
N GLU A 25 -10.08 7.52 -10.58
CA GLU A 25 -9.70 6.12 -10.74
C GLU A 25 -9.34 5.49 -9.39
N LEU A 26 -8.59 6.21 -8.53
CA LEU A 26 -8.29 5.79 -7.16
C LEU A 26 -9.57 5.62 -6.33
N ASP A 27 -10.52 6.54 -6.47
CA ASP A 27 -11.83 6.46 -5.81
C ASP A 27 -12.63 5.24 -6.27
N THR A 28 -12.63 4.96 -7.58
CA THR A 28 -13.29 3.79 -8.17
C THR A 28 -12.65 2.48 -7.70
N ILE A 29 -11.31 2.44 -7.65
CA ILE A 29 -10.55 1.28 -7.16
C ILE A 29 -10.88 1.02 -5.69
N THR A 30 -10.84 2.05 -4.85
CA THR A 30 -11.13 1.93 -3.41
C THR A 30 -12.58 1.49 -3.15
N ASP A 31 -13.55 1.95 -3.96
CA ASP A 31 -14.94 1.48 -3.89
C ASP A 31 -15.06 -0.02 -4.20
N ARG A 32 -14.37 -0.49 -5.24
CA ARG A 32 -14.36 -1.90 -5.62
C ARG A 32 -13.73 -2.76 -4.51
N LEU A 33 -12.55 -2.36 -4.02
CA LEU A 33 -11.84 -3.07 -2.95
C LEU A 33 -12.66 -3.13 -1.66
N ALA A 34 -13.33 -2.03 -1.28
CA ALA A 34 -14.19 -2.01 -0.11
C ALA A 34 -15.29 -3.08 -0.19
N ARG A 35 -15.94 -3.24 -1.36
CA ARG A 35 -16.96 -4.28 -1.57
C ARG A 35 -16.39 -5.69 -1.48
N GLU A 36 -15.23 -5.94 -2.09
CA GLU A 36 -14.56 -7.25 -2.04
C GLU A 36 -14.17 -7.64 -0.61
N ILE A 37 -13.67 -6.66 0.17
CA ILE A 37 -13.34 -6.83 1.59
C ILE A 37 -14.63 -7.08 2.39
N GLU A 38 -15.68 -6.29 2.17
CA GLU A 38 -16.96 -6.49 2.82
C GLU A 38 -17.49 -7.91 2.59
N ASP A 39 -17.52 -8.38 1.35
CA ASP A 39 -18.03 -9.71 1.02
C ASP A 39 -17.17 -10.84 1.61
N THR A 40 -15.87 -10.60 1.77
CA THR A 40 -14.96 -11.57 2.41
C THR A 40 -15.19 -11.68 3.92
N TYR A 41 -15.46 -10.57 4.60
CA TYR A 41 -15.46 -10.51 6.06
C TYR A 41 -16.86 -10.42 6.70
N ARG A 42 -17.92 -10.19 5.93
CA ARG A 42 -19.30 -9.99 6.41
C ARG A 42 -19.74 -11.03 7.42
N ASP A 43 -19.45 -12.30 7.14
CA ASP A 43 -19.92 -13.44 7.91
C ASP A 43 -18.79 -14.13 8.70
N SER A 44 -17.64 -13.48 8.86
CA SER A 44 -16.50 -14.06 9.58
C SER A 44 -16.81 -14.30 11.07
N GLY A 45 -17.60 -13.42 11.68
CA GLY A 45 -17.85 -13.43 13.13
C GLY A 45 -16.63 -13.04 13.98
N LYS A 46 -15.51 -12.64 13.35
CA LYS A 46 -14.28 -12.15 14.00
C LYS A 46 -14.16 -10.63 13.90
N ARG A 47 -13.22 -10.06 14.67
CA ARG A 47 -12.91 -8.63 14.59
C ARG A 47 -12.04 -8.36 13.37
N LEU A 48 -12.49 -7.52 12.44
CA LEU A 48 -11.67 -7.01 11.35
C LEU A 48 -10.75 -5.90 11.86
N VAL A 49 -9.45 -6.04 11.64
CA VAL A 49 -8.43 -5.04 11.99
C VAL A 49 -7.62 -4.71 10.74
N LEU A 50 -7.64 -3.44 10.36
CA LEU A 50 -6.78 -2.91 9.30
C LEU A 50 -5.39 -2.63 9.89
N VAL A 51 -4.38 -3.37 9.43
CA VAL A 51 -2.98 -3.15 9.81
C VAL A 51 -2.32 -2.27 8.76
N ILE A 52 -2.24 -0.97 9.05
CA ILE A 52 -1.76 0.05 8.13
C ILE A 52 -0.24 0.15 8.22
N ILE A 53 0.46 -0.12 7.12
CA ILE A 53 1.92 -0.06 7.08
C ILE A 53 2.37 1.39 6.87
N LEU A 54 3.12 1.91 7.84
CA LEU A 54 3.61 3.29 7.78
C LEU A 54 4.82 3.41 6.84
N LYS A 55 4.93 4.51 6.08
CA LYS A 55 4.03 5.69 6.04
C LYS A 55 3.08 5.69 4.85
N GLY A 56 3.51 5.08 3.75
CA GLY A 56 2.95 5.31 2.42
C GLY A 56 1.49 4.87 2.30
N SER A 57 1.09 3.83 3.01
CA SER A 57 -0.27 3.28 2.98
C SER A 57 -1.34 4.16 3.61
N MET A 58 -0.96 5.24 4.30
CA MET A 58 -1.90 6.07 5.08
C MET A 58 -3.01 6.70 4.23
N PRO A 59 -2.74 7.39 3.09
CA PRO A 59 -3.82 7.98 2.28
C PRO A 59 -4.79 6.93 1.74
N PHE A 60 -4.26 5.83 1.21
CA PHE A 60 -5.05 4.70 0.72
C PHE A 60 -5.91 4.08 1.84
N ALA A 61 -5.33 3.81 3.00
CA ALA A 61 -6.04 3.26 4.15
C ALA A 61 -7.16 4.19 4.62
N ALA A 62 -6.92 5.50 4.65
CA ALA A 62 -7.89 6.49 5.07
C ALA A 62 -9.11 6.56 4.12
N ASP A 63 -8.89 6.41 2.82
CA ASP A 63 -9.98 6.37 1.83
C ASP A 63 -10.72 5.02 1.90
N LEU A 64 -9.98 3.91 1.97
CA LEU A 64 -10.55 2.57 2.03
C LEU A 64 -11.42 2.36 3.29
N MET A 65 -10.92 2.74 4.48
CA MET A 65 -11.64 2.51 5.74
C MET A 65 -12.97 3.27 5.81
N ARG A 66 -13.08 4.42 5.12
CA ARG A 66 -14.33 5.21 5.06
C ARG A 66 -15.38 4.60 4.14
N LYS A 67 -14.97 3.72 3.23
CA LYS A 67 -15.83 3.05 2.26
C LYS A 67 -16.32 1.69 2.75
N ILE A 68 -15.56 1.00 3.59
CA ILE A 68 -15.95 -0.28 4.19
C ILE A 68 -17.10 -0.08 5.19
N ARG A 69 -18.20 -0.81 5.00
CA ARG A 69 -19.41 -0.76 5.83
C ARG A 69 -19.50 -1.90 6.85
N LEU A 70 -18.35 -2.35 7.36
CA LEU A 70 -18.24 -3.31 8.45
C LEU A 70 -17.62 -2.64 9.69
N PRO A 71 -17.95 -3.10 10.91
CA PRO A 71 -17.19 -2.72 12.10
C PRO A 71 -15.72 -3.14 11.94
N LEU A 72 -14.80 -2.18 12.06
CA LEU A 72 -13.37 -2.43 11.98
C LEU A 72 -12.60 -1.61 13.02
N GLN A 73 -11.39 -2.05 13.32
CA GLN A 73 -10.40 -1.28 14.07
C GLN A 73 -9.19 -1.01 13.19
N ILE A 74 -8.36 -0.04 13.59
CA ILE A 74 -7.11 0.28 12.89
C ILE A 74 -5.94 0.06 13.83
N GLU A 75 -4.86 -0.46 13.26
CA GLU A 75 -3.56 -0.57 13.90
C GLU A 75 -2.50 -0.07 12.93
N PHE A 76 -1.41 0.46 13.45
CA PHE A 76 -0.27 0.88 12.64
C PHE A 76 0.91 -0.02 12.92
N MET A 77 1.62 -0.41 11.87
CA MET A 77 2.94 -1.02 12.00
C MET A 77 3.95 -0.20 11.20
N LYS A 78 5.18 -0.13 11.72
CA LYS A 78 6.31 0.45 10.99
C LYS A 78 7.38 -0.59 10.82
N VAL A 79 7.48 -1.10 9.60
CA VAL A 79 8.40 -2.16 9.20
C VAL A 79 9.43 -1.59 8.23
N SER A 80 10.68 -2.02 8.35
CA SER A 80 11.75 -1.68 7.42
C SER A 80 12.55 -2.93 7.08
N SER A 81 12.98 -3.09 5.83
CA SER A 81 13.87 -4.19 5.47
C SER A 81 15.27 -3.94 6.03
N TYR A 82 15.95 -5.00 6.49
CA TYR A 82 17.36 -4.92 6.84
C TYR A 82 18.22 -4.78 5.56
N GLY A 83 19.09 -3.77 5.55
CA GLY A 83 20.06 -3.50 4.48
C GLY A 83 19.85 -2.13 3.82
N ALA A 84 20.69 -1.16 4.18
CA ALA A 84 20.88 0.04 3.36
C ALA A 84 21.74 -0.37 2.14
N GLY A 85 21.11 -0.83 1.06
CA GLY A 85 21.77 -1.28 -0.17
C GLY A 85 20.90 -2.20 -1.05
N THR A 86 21.36 -2.48 -2.27
CA THR A 86 20.63 -3.20 -3.34
C THR A 86 20.37 -4.70 -3.07
N LYS A 87 20.62 -5.20 -1.86
CA LYS A 87 20.29 -6.57 -1.43
C LYS A 87 19.71 -6.55 -0.02
N THR A 88 18.41 -6.78 0.09
CA THR A 88 17.74 -6.98 1.38
C THR A 88 18.03 -8.39 1.89
N SER A 89 18.37 -8.54 3.17
CA SER A 89 18.66 -9.84 3.79
C SER A 89 17.41 -10.72 4.00
N GLY A 90 16.24 -10.23 3.59
CA GLY A 90 14.94 -10.87 3.82
C GLY A 90 14.40 -10.69 5.24
N GLU A 91 15.22 -10.21 6.19
CA GLU A 91 14.76 -9.88 7.53
C GLU A 91 14.03 -8.52 7.54
N ILE A 92 13.00 -8.43 8.37
CA ILE A 92 12.27 -7.19 8.63
C ILE A 92 12.56 -6.69 10.05
N ARG A 93 12.81 -5.39 10.20
CA ARG A 93 12.88 -4.70 11.49
C ARG A 93 11.53 -4.05 11.77
N VAL A 94 10.90 -4.45 12.86
CA VAL A 94 9.67 -3.83 13.37
C VAL A 94 10.06 -2.74 14.36
N SER A 95 9.64 -1.50 14.08
CA SER A 95 9.91 -0.32 14.90
C SER A 95 8.66 0.23 15.60
N LEU A 96 7.49 -0.11 15.07
CA LEU A 96 6.19 0.02 15.73
C LEU A 96 5.45 -1.29 15.46
N ASP A 97 5.06 -1.98 16.54
CA ASP A 97 4.48 -3.31 16.51
C ASP A 97 3.03 -3.29 17.03
N LEU A 98 2.27 -4.34 16.72
CA LEU A 98 0.93 -4.55 17.28
C LEU A 98 1.04 -4.85 18.77
N ASN A 99 0.28 -4.12 19.60
CA ASN A 99 0.18 -4.38 21.03
C ASN A 99 -1.22 -4.93 21.36
N ARG A 100 -1.45 -6.20 21.02
CA ARG A 100 -2.76 -6.85 21.07
C ARG A 100 -2.64 -8.28 21.59
N GLU A 101 -3.49 -8.63 22.54
CA GLU A 101 -3.57 -9.99 23.11
C GLU A 101 -4.64 -10.85 22.42
N ASP A 102 -5.47 -10.23 21.58
CA ASP A 102 -6.71 -10.79 21.05
C ASP A 102 -6.59 -11.27 19.59
N LEU A 103 -5.36 -11.49 19.12
CA LEU A 103 -5.07 -11.93 17.75
C LEU A 103 -5.83 -13.20 17.32
N PRO A 104 -6.00 -14.24 18.18
CA PRO A 104 -6.77 -15.44 17.81
C PRO A 104 -8.23 -15.21 17.45
N ASP A 105 -8.81 -14.06 17.80
CA ASP A 105 -10.17 -13.67 17.45
C ASP A 105 -10.22 -12.49 16.46
N THR A 106 -9.11 -12.28 15.75
CA THR A 106 -8.91 -11.13 14.87
C THR A 106 -8.55 -11.55 13.46
N ASP A 107 -9.29 -11.02 12.50
CA ASP A 107 -8.95 -11.01 11.08
C ASP A 107 -8.08 -9.80 10.77
N LEU A 108 -6.81 -10.05 10.46
CA LEU A 108 -5.88 -9.00 10.07
C LEU A 108 -5.93 -8.80 8.56
N LEU A 109 -6.21 -7.56 8.15
CA LEU A 109 -6.06 -7.11 6.77
C LEU A 109 -4.93 -6.09 6.72
N ILE A 110 -3.77 -6.52 6.20
CA ILE A 110 -2.61 -5.64 5.99
C ILE A 110 -2.93 -4.69 4.84
N VAL A 111 -2.77 -3.39 5.04
CA VAL A 111 -3.01 -2.35 4.03
C VAL A 111 -1.68 -1.77 3.58
N GLU A 112 -1.34 -1.97 2.31
CA GLU A 112 -0.09 -1.51 1.68
C GLU A 112 -0.36 -0.61 0.46
N ASP A 113 0.43 0.44 0.24
CA ASP A 113 0.31 1.29 -0.95
C ASP A 113 0.83 0.61 -2.22
N ILE A 114 1.94 -0.11 -2.15
CA ILE A 114 2.51 -0.83 -3.28
C ILE A 114 3.22 -2.12 -2.88
N VAL A 115 3.04 -3.16 -3.69
CA VAL A 115 3.84 -4.39 -3.58
C VAL A 115 4.77 -4.55 -4.77
N ASP A 116 6.06 -4.67 -4.47
CA ASP A 116 7.15 -4.74 -5.43
C ASP A 116 7.82 -6.13 -5.35
N SER A 117 8.99 -6.26 -4.70
CA SER A 117 9.63 -7.57 -4.47
C SER A 117 8.76 -8.58 -3.70
N GLY A 118 7.79 -8.11 -2.90
CA GLY A 118 6.92 -8.94 -2.05
C GLY A 118 7.56 -9.45 -0.76
N ARG A 119 8.87 -9.25 -0.56
CA ARG A 119 9.62 -9.77 0.60
C ARG A 119 9.06 -9.30 1.94
N THR A 120 8.87 -7.99 2.09
CA THR A 120 8.42 -7.38 3.35
C THR A 120 7.04 -7.89 3.74
N LEU A 121 6.06 -7.86 2.82
CA LEU A 121 4.71 -8.32 3.11
C LEU A 121 4.64 -9.84 3.32
N SER A 122 5.41 -10.63 2.59
CA SER A 122 5.49 -12.09 2.82
C SER A 122 5.93 -12.36 4.26
N ARG A 123 7.02 -11.71 4.70
CA ARG A 123 7.56 -11.93 6.03
C ARG A 123 6.65 -11.39 7.14
N LEU A 124 6.04 -10.22 6.91
CA LEU A 124 5.08 -9.66 7.85
C LEU A 124 3.85 -10.57 7.99
N SER A 125 3.34 -11.10 6.88
CA SER A 125 2.21 -12.02 6.89
C SER A 125 2.53 -13.30 7.66
N GLU A 126 3.72 -13.89 7.46
CA GLU A 126 4.21 -15.02 8.25
C GLU A 126 4.31 -14.69 9.74
N LEU A 127 4.91 -13.55 10.09
CA LEU A 127 5.07 -13.11 11.48
C LEU A 127 3.71 -13.01 12.18
N LEU A 128 2.71 -12.42 11.52
CA LEU A 128 1.37 -12.27 12.09
C LEU A 128 0.62 -13.60 12.19
N ARG A 129 0.79 -14.52 11.23
CA ARG A 129 0.25 -15.89 11.34
C ARG A 129 0.89 -16.67 12.48
N HIS A 130 2.20 -16.53 12.69
CA HIS A 130 2.91 -17.15 13.82
C HIS A 130 2.48 -16.61 15.19
N ARG A 131 1.89 -15.40 15.24
CA ARG A 131 1.26 -14.84 16.44
C ARG A 131 -0.19 -15.31 16.63
N ASN A 132 -0.61 -16.32 15.87
CA ASN A 132 -1.93 -16.95 15.94
C ASN A 132 -3.07 -16.00 15.64
N ALA A 133 -2.90 -15.05 14.71
CA ALA A 133 -4.03 -14.32 14.15
C ALA A 133 -5.02 -15.30 13.48
N HIS A 134 -6.34 -15.06 13.60
CA HIS A 134 -7.36 -15.94 13.00
C HIS A 134 -7.18 -16.04 11.47
N SER A 135 -7.05 -14.88 10.82
CA SER A 135 -6.65 -14.81 9.43
C SER A 135 -5.69 -13.64 9.21
N VAL A 136 -4.84 -13.76 8.18
CA VAL A 136 -3.94 -12.70 7.74
C VAL A 136 -4.01 -12.63 6.23
N ARG A 137 -4.59 -11.53 5.74
CA ARG A 137 -4.69 -11.18 4.33
C ARG A 137 -4.01 -9.84 4.05
N ALA A 138 -3.73 -9.55 2.79
CA ALA A 138 -3.18 -8.27 2.36
C ALA A 138 -4.05 -7.64 1.26
N VAL A 139 -4.32 -6.34 1.41
CA VAL A 139 -4.82 -5.47 0.35
C VAL A 139 -3.72 -4.50 -0.05
N THR A 140 -3.51 -4.34 -1.35
CA THR A 140 -2.64 -3.31 -1.89
C THR A 140 -3.34 -2.42 -2.89
N LEU A 141 -2.97 -1.15 -2.92
CA LEU A 141 -3.42 -0.25 -3.98
C LEU A 141 -2.75 -0.61 -5.31
N LEU A 142 -1.42 -0.75 -5.34
CA LEU A 142 -0.65 -1.04 -6.54
C LEU A 142 0.13 -2.34 -6.42
N ASP A 143 0.15 -3.16 -7.47
CA ASP A 143 1.03 -4.33 -7.55
C ASP A 143 1.96 -4.24 -8.77
N LYS A 144 3.22 -4.64 -8.58
CA LYS A 144 4.22 -4.80 -9.66
C LYS A 144 4.65 -6.27 -9.76
N PRO A 145 3.83 -7.16 -10.34
CA PRO A 145 4.16 -8.58 -10.43
C PRO A 145 5.50 -8.85 -11.14
N SER A 146 5.89 -7.99 -12.10
CA SER A 146 7.15 -8.11 -12.83
C SER A 146 8.42 -7.99 -11.97
N ARG A 147 8.30 -7.44 -10.76
CA ARG A 147 9.42 -7.29 -9.82
C ARG A 147 9.41 -8.30 -8.68
N ARG A 148 8.47 -9.24 -8.69
CA ARG A 148 8.29 -10.19 -7.60
C ARG A 148 9.54 -11.06 -7.41
N GLU A 149 10.03 -11.15 -6.17
CA GLU A 149 11.22 -11.94 -5.82
C GLU A 149 10.90 -13.15 -4.92
N VAL A 150 9.66 -13.23 -4.42
CA VAL A 150 9.16 -14.33 -3.55
C VAL A 150 7.73 -14.71 -3.95
N PRO A 151 7.24 -15.93 -3.70
CA PRO A 151 5.87 -16.32 -4.03
C PRO A 151 4.85 -15.65 -3.09
N PHE A 152 4.57 -14.37 -3.35
CA PHE A 152 3.62 -13.56 -2.62
C PHE A 152 2.60 -12.96 -3.59
N GLN A 153 1.33 -13.08 -3.24
CA GLN A 153 0.22 -12.48 -3.98
C GLN A 153 -0.69 -11.78 -2.95
N PRO A 154 -0.99 -10.49 -3.11
CA PRO A 154 -1.99 -9.81 -2.30
C PRO A 154 -3.36 -10.47 -2.50
N ASP A 155 -4.14 -10.62 -1.43
CA ASP A 155 -5.51 -11.13 -1.51
C ASP A 155 -6.43 -10.17 -2.26
N PHE A 156 -6.17 -8.87 -2.16
CA PHE A 156 -6.90 -7.82 -2.85
C PHE A 156 -5.91 -6.86 -3.51
N CYS A 157 -6.09 -6.61 -4.82
CA CYS A 157 -5.22 -5.73 -5.60
C CYS A 157 -6.05 -4.63 -6.27
N GLY A 158 -5.62 -3.37 -6.07
CA GLY A 158 -6.27 -2.20 -6.66
C GLY A 158 -6.00 -2.08 -8.16
N ALA A 159 -4.73 -2.01 -8.54
CA ALA A 159 -4.28 -1.98 -9.92
C ALA A 159 -2.90 -2.63 -10.07
N GLU A 160 -2.75 -3.48 -11.09
CA GLU A 160 -1.43 -3.90 -11.54
C GLU A 160 -0.81 -2.77 -12.38
N VAL A 161 0.44 -2.41 -12.09
CA VAL A 161 1.15 -1.31 -12.74
C VAL A 161 2.49 -1.78 -13.32
N PRO A 162 2.97 -1.16 -14.41
CA PRO A 162 4.29 -1.44 -14.95
C PRO A 162 5.40 -1.05 -13.97
N ASP A 163 6.64 -1.48 -14.26
CA ASP A 163 7.80 -1.04 -13.49
C ASP A 163 8.21 0.40 -13.84
N GLU A 164 7.43 1.35 -13.33
CA GLU A 164 7.67 2.79 -13.45
C GLU A 164 7.99 3.37 -12.06
N PHE A 165 8.80 4.43 -12.00
CA PHE A 165 9.03 5.14 -10.73
C PHE A 165 7.79 6.00 -10.40
N VAL A 166 6.96 5.55 -9.46
CA VAL A 166 5.69 6.19 -9.13
C VAL A 166 5.73 6.96 -7.81
N VAL A 167 5.04 8.10 -7.76
CA VAL A 167 4.87 8.95 -6.58
C VAL A 167 3.42 9.41 -6.43
N GLY A 168 3.08 9.94 -5.26
CA GLY A 168 1.74 10.46 -5.00
C GLY A 168 0.84 9.46 -4.29
N TYR A 169 -0.22 10.00 -3.68
CA TYR A 169 -1.19 9.22 -2.92
C TYR A 169 -0.55 8.29 -1.87
N GLY A 170 0.46 8.81 -1.18
CA GLY A 170 1.23 8.07 -0.17
C GLY A 170 2.63 7.67 -0.61
N LEU A 171 2.83 7.40 -1.90
CA LEU A 171 4.12 7.04 -2.49
C LEU A 171 5.04 8.26 -2.54
N ASP A 172 6.34 8.05 -2.33
CA ASP A 172 7.31 9.14 -2.22
C ASP A 172 8.56 9.00 -3.07
N TYR A 173 9.21 10.15 -3.24
CA TYR A 173 10.63 10.24 -3.51
C TYR A 173 11.24 11.23 -2.50
N ASN A 174 12.26 10.80 -1.76
CA ASN A 174 12.89 11.58 -0.69
C ASN A 174 11.88 12.22 0.28
N GLU A 175 10.90 11.43 0.76
CA GLU A 175 9.84 11.84 1.69
C GLU A 175 8.88 12.92 1.16
N THR A 176 8.96 13.25 -0.14
CA THR A 176 8.13 14.25 -0.82
C THR A 176 7.09 13.57 -1.72
N TYR A 177 6.14 14.33 -2.26
CA TYR A 177 5.10 13.91 -3.21
C TYR A 177 3.94 13.08 -2.63
N ARG A 178 4.04 12.50 -1.42
CA ARG A 178 2.97 11.70 -0.79
C ARG A 178 1.59 12.36 -0.81
N ASN A 179 1.56 13.68 -0.75
CA ASN A 179 0.35 14.50 -0.69
C ASN A 179 -0.31 14.75 -2.06
N LEU A 180 0.29 14.31 -3.18
CA LEU A 180 -0.36 14.41 -4.48
C LEU A 180 -1.65 13.58 -4.49
N PRO A 181 -2.74 14.10 -5.08
CA PRO A 181 -4.05 13.46 -5.04
C PRO A 181 -4.25 12.34 -6.07
N PHE A 182 -3.19 12.00 -6.79
CA PHE A 182 -3.14 11.03 -7.88
C PHE A 182 -1.82 10.25 -7.77
N VAL A 183 -1.71 9.13 -8.51
CA VAL A 183 -0.42 8.43 -8.70
C VAL A 183 0.18 8.89 -10.02
N GLY A 184 1.40 9.43 -9.98
CA GLY A 184 2.12 9.92 -11.15
C GLY A 184 3.42 9.16 -11.36
N VAL A 185 3.89 9.10 -12.61
CA VAL A 185 5.25 8.63 -12.93
C VAL A 185 6.20 9.81 -12.84
N LEU A 186 7.23 9.69 -11.99
CA LEU A 186 8.21 10.74 -11.77
C LEU A 186 9.14 10.86 -12.99
N ARG A 187 9.45 12.08 -13.42
CA ARG A 187 10.41 12.31 -14.51
C ARG A 187 11.78 11.81 -14.11
N ARG A 188 12.45 11.12 -15.03
CA ARG A 188 13.82 10.62 -14.83
C ARG A 188 14.80 11.72 -14.41
N SER A 189 14.69 12.93 -14.96
CA SER A 189 15.53 14.08 -14.62
C SER A 189 15.47 14.52 -13.15
N VAL A 190 14.50 14.03 -12.36
CA VAL A 190 14.33 14.37 -10.94
C VAL A 190 15.15 13.44 -10.03
N TYR A 191 15.39 12.19 -10.46
CA TYR A 191 16.00 11.16 -9.62
C TYR A 191 17.24 10.48 -10.20
N SER A 192 17.55 10.72 -11.47
CA SER A 192 18.87 10.39 -12.01
C SER A 192 19.66 11.67 -12.14
N ASP A 193 20.80 11.74 -11.45
CA ASP A 193 21.84 12.70 -11.81
C ASP A 193 22.15 12.49 -13.30
N ILE A 194 22.19 13.59 -14.06
CA ILE A 194 22.66 13.56 -15.44
C ILE A 194 24.12 13.09 -15.37
N VAL A 195 24.37 11.84 -15.76
CA VAL A 195 25.70 11.37 -16.16
C VAL A 195 25.84 11.65 -17.65
#